data_AF-A0A227IYV6-F1
#
_entry.id   AF-A0A227IYV6-F1
#
_cell.length_a   1.000
_cell.length_b   1.000
_cell.length_c   1.000
_cell.angle_alpha   90.00
_cell.angle_beta   90.00
_cell.angle_gamma   90.00
#
_symmetry.space_group_name_H-M   'P 1'
#
loop_
_entity.id
_entity.type
_entity.pdbx_description
1 polymer ?
#
loop_
_entity_poly.entity_id
_entity_poly.type
_entity_poly.pdbx_seq_one_letter_code
_entity_poly.pdbx_strand_id
1 'polypeptide(L)'
;ESTFRNGYLAGVYVENYTVDFMGHEVPNITQYSESLINDTKLVDSFTRDTGAIATLFAPLGDDFIRVSTSLKDPQGKRAVGTTLG
;
A
#
# COMPACT_ATOMS: atom_id res chain seq x y z
N GLU A 1 2.18 -18.75 6.37
CA GLU A 1 2.96 -17.48 6.42
C GLU A 1 3.96 -17.32 5.27
N SER A 2 4.77 -18.35 4.96
CA SER A 2 5.79 -18.31 3.88
C SER A 2 5.24 -17.99 2.48
N THR A 3 4.07 -18.54 2.11
CA THR A 3 3.45 -18.29 0.79
C THR A 3 3.07 -16.84 0.57
N PHE A 4 2.61 -16.14 1.61
CA PHE A 4 2.25 -14.72 1.50
C PHE A 4 3.49 -13.85 1.28
N ARG A 5 4.51 -14.04 2.12
CA ARG A 5 5.76 -13.27 2.02
C ARG A 5 6.45 -13.51 0.68
N ASN A 6 6.57 -14.76 0.24
CA ASN A 6 7.24 -15.09 -1.02
C ASN A 6 6.39 -14.76 -2.25
N GLY A 7 5.06 -14.85 -2.16
CA GLY A 7 4.16 -14.60 -3.28
C GLY A 7 3.87 -13.13 -3.56
N TYR A 8 3.78 -12.30 -2.52
CA TYR A 8 3.33 -10.91 -2.65
C TYR A 8 4.34 -9.88 -2.14
N LEU A 9 5.14 -10.22 -1.13
CA LEU A 9 6.06 -9.26 -0.50
C LEU A 9 7.51 -9.41 -0.97
N ALA A 10 7.78 -10.32 -1.89
CA ALA A 10 9.10 -10.46 -2.49
C ALA A 10 9.48 -9.15 -3.20
N GLY A 11 10.69 -8.67 -2.92
CA GLY A 11 11.21 -7.43 -3.49
C GLY A 11 10.58 -6.15 -2.93
N VAL A 12 9.77 -6.23 -1.85
CA VAL A 12 9.24 -5.04 -1.18
C VAL A 12 10.29 -4.43 -0.27
N TYR A 13 10.54 -3.13 -0.43
CA TYR A 13 11.49 -2.35 0.36
C TYR A 13 10.89 -1.01 0.77
N VAL A 14 11.27 -0.54 1.97
CA VAL A 14 11.05 0.84 2.39
C VAL A 14 12.31 1.60 2.05
N GLU A 15 12.19 2.59 1.18
CA GLU A 15 13.30 3.41 0.72
C GLU A 15 13.69 4.46 1.77
N ASN A 16 14.91 4.98 1.65
CA ASN A 16 15.42 6.05 2.52
C ASN A 16 15.06 7.47 2.05
N TYR A 17 14.29 7.59 0.97
CA TYR A 17 13.76 8.86 0.46
C TYR A 17 12.24 8.88 0.52
N THR A 18 11.70 10.09 0.55
CA THR A 18 10.27 10.34 0.61
C THR A 18 9.69 10.64 -0.78
N VAL A 19 8.39 10.42 -0.92
CA VAL A 19 7.59 10.90 -2.05
C VAL A 19 6.41 11.71 -1.53
N ASP A 20 5.93 12.66 -2.34
CA ASP A 20 4.66 13.33 -2.06
C ASP A 20 3.51 12.35 -2.26
N PHE A 21 2.66 12.25 -1.25
CA PHE A 21 1.39 11.56 -1.33
C PHE A 21 0.30 12.42 -0.69
N MET A 22 -0.52 13.03 -1.54
CA MET A 22 -1.65 13.88 -1.13
C MET A 22 -1.22 15.06 -0.24
N GLY A 23 -0.05 15.66 -0.49
CA GLY A 23 0.48 16.77 0.31
C GLY A 23 1.22 16.34 1.57
N HIS A 24 1.48 15.04 1.75
CA HIS A 24 2.31 14.50 2.82
C HIS A 24 3.58 13.88 2.25
N GLU A 25 4.73 14.16 2.89
CA GLU A 25 5.96 13.42 2.62
C GLU A 25 5.94 12.10 3.37
N VAL A 26 5.92 11.00 2.63
CA VAL A 26 5.92 9.63 3.18
C VAL A 26 7.13 8.86 2.67
N PRO A 27 7.71 7.92 3.47
CA PRO A 27 8.73 7.02 2.96
C PRO A 27 8.22 6.28 1.73
N ASN A 28 9.00 6.26 0.65
CA ASN A 28 8.60 5.50 -0.52
C ASN A 28 8.68 4.00 -0.18
N ILE A 29 7.65 3.26 -0.57
CA ILE A 29 7.64 1.80 -0.48
C ILE A 29 7.69 1.30 -1.91
N THR A 30 8.69 0.50 -2.26
CA THR A 30 8.87 -0.01 -3.62
C THR A 30 8.74 -1.52 -3.67
N GLN A 31 8.35 -2.04 -4.83
CA GLN A 31 8.49 -3.45 -5.18
C GLN A 31 9.25 -3.54 -6.50
N TYR A 32 10.39 -4.20 -6.52
CA TYR A 32 11.26 -4.29 -7.70
C TYR A 32 11.52 -2.92 -8.37
N SER A 33 11.81 -1.91 -7.54
CA SER A 33 12.05 -0.52 -7.94
C SER A 33 10.84 0.26 -8.49
N GLU A 34 9.64 -0.32 -8.49
CA GLU A 34 8.39 0.42 -8.76
C GLU A 34 7.76 0.89 -7.44
N SER A 35 7.31 2.15 -7.38
CA SER A 35 6.63 2.66 -6.19
C SER A 35 5.26 2.00 -6.00
N LEU A 36 4.99 1.57 -4.78
CA LEU A 36 3.68 1.08 -4.32
C LEU A 36 2.80 2.21 -3.76
N ILE A 37 3.32 3.44 -3.68
CA ILE A 37 2.56 4.60 -3.20
C ILE A 37 1.53 4.96 -4.26
N ASN A 38 0.25 4.95 -3.88
CA ASN A 38 -0.88 5.11 -4.81
C ASN A 38 -0.96 4.06 -5.95
N ASP A 39 -0.18 2.96 -5.90
CA ASP A 39 -0.30 1.84 -6.83
C ASP A 39 -1.16 0.73 -6.20
N THR A 40 -2.16 0.27 -6.95
CA THR A 40 -3.17 -0.70 -6.49
C THR A 40 -2.96 -2.11 -7.04
N LYS A 41 -2.02 -2.32 -7.96
CA LYS A 41 -1.79 -3.63 -8.61
C LYS A 41 -1.54 -4.74 -7.59
N LEU A 42 -0.67 -4.48 -6.59
CA LEU A 42 -0.31 -5.48 -5.58
C LEU A 42 -1.51 -5.87 -4.70
N VAL A 43 -2.19 -4.88 -4.13
CA VAL A 43 -3.35 -5.11 -3.25
C VAL A 43 -4.52 -5.73 -4.01
N ASP A 44 -4.73 -5.35 -5.27
CA ASP A 44 -5.75 -5.94 -6.13
C ASP A 44 -5.42 -7.39 -6.51
N SER A 45 -4.16 -7.68 -6.84
CA SER A 45 -3.71 -9.05 -7.11
C SER A 45 -3.98 -9.93 -5.90
N PHE A 46 -3.55 -9.48 -4.72
CA PHE A 46 -3.79 -10.20 -3.48
C PHE A 46 -5.28 -10.46 -3.25
N THR A 47 -6.14 -9.45 -3.41
CA THR A 47 -7.58 -9.62 -3.24
C THR A 47 -8.20 -10.55 -4.27
N ARG A 48 -7.79 -10.47 -5.54
CA ARG A 48 -8.27 -11.39 -6.58
C ARG A 48 -7.89 -12.84 -6.28
N ASP A 49 -6.67 -13.06 -5.81
CA ASP A 49 -6.10 -14.40 -5.62
C ASP A 49 -6.56 -15.05 -4.30
N THR A 50 -6.97 -14.25 -3.30
CA THR A 50 -7.33 -14.75 -1.95
C THR A 50 -8.77 -14.47 -1.53
N GLY A 51 -9.45 -13.52 -2.19
CA GLY A 51 -10.75 -12.98 -1.75
C GLY A 51 -10.68 -12.01 -0.56
N ALA A 52 -9.50 -11.80 0.06
CA ALA A 52 -9.34 -10.93 1.21
C ALA A 52 -8.93 -9.50 0.81
N ILE A 53 -9.38 -8.50 1.57
CA ILE A 53 -8.99 -7.10 1.36
C ILE A 53 -7.54 -6.89 1.81
N ALA A 54 -6.76 -6.15 1.02
CA ALA A 54 -5.40 -5.75 1.36
C ALA A 54 -5.28 -4.23 1.39
N THR A 55 -4.44 -3.76 2.30
CA THR A 55 -4.16 -2.34 2.49
C THR A 55 -2.68 -2.16 2.83
N LEU A 56 -2.02 -1.23 2.14
CA LEU A 56 -0.65 -0.80 2.43
C LEU A 56 -0.69 0.55 3.15
N PHE A 57 0.06 0.62 4.24
CA PHE A 57 0.22 1.82 5.04
C PHE A 57 1.68 2.26 5.03
N ALA A 58 1.92 3.56 4.89
CA ALA A 58 3.23 4.17 5.04
C ALA A 58 3.29 4.97 6.36
N PRO A 59 4.45 5.02 7.04
CA PRO A 59 4.62 5.88 8.21
C PRO A 59 4.37 7.36 7.88
N LEU A 60 3.67 8.07 8.77
CA LEU A 60 3.43 9.51 8.71
C LEU A 60 3.57 10.10 10.12
N GLY A 61 4.76 10.58 10.45
CA GLY A 61 5.05 11.06 11.81
C GLY A 61 4.86 9.95 12.85
N ASP A 62 3.94 10.16 13.79
CA ASP A 62 3.59 9.20 14.84
C ASP A 62 2.40 8.28 14.48
N ASP A 63 1.90 8.36 13.24
CA ASP A 63 0.76 7.57 12.73
C ASP A 63 1.14 6.90 11.39
N PHE A 64 0.17 6.31 10.71
CA PHE A 64 0.29 5.71 9.40
C PHE A 64 -0.78 6.25 8.47
N ILE A 65 -0.42 6.49 7.22
CA ILE A 65 -1.36 6.87 6.17
C ILE A 65 -1.57 5.73 5.19
N ARG A 66 -2.82 5.52 4.78
CA ARG A 66 -3.19 4.51 3.81
C ARG A 66 -2.80 4.94 2.40
N VAL A 67 -1.71 4.38 1.89
CA VAL A 67 -1.14 4.72 0.58
C VAL A 67 -1.68 3.87 -0.56
N SER A 68 -2.20 2.67 -0.27
CA SER A 68 -2.86 1.82 -1.26
C SER A 68 -3.86 0.88 -0.59
N THR A 69 -4.99 0.58 -1.26
CA THR A 69 -5.97 -0.38 -0.75
C THR A 69 -6.82 -0.99 -1.87
N SER A 70 -7.23 -2.24 -1.69
CA SER A 70 -8.24 -2.88 -2.53
C SER A 70 -9.67 -2.60 -2.04
N LEU A 71 -9.84 -2.00 -0.85
CA LEU A 71 -11.13 -1.58 -0.34
C LEU A 71 -11.71 -0.46 -1.22
N LYS A 72 -12.91 -0.71 -1.73
CA LYS A 72 -13.73 0.26 -2.47
C LYS A 72 -15.01 0.54 -1.68
N ASP A 73 -15.45 1.79 -1.71
CA ASP A 73 -16.78 2.18 -1.22
C ASP A 73 -17.87 1.71 -2.20
N PRO A 74 -19.17 1.84 -1.85
CA PRO A 74 -20.28 1.47 -2.74
C PRO A 74 -20.30 2.20 -4.08
N GLN A 75 -19.61 3.34 -4.20
CA GLN A 75 -19.46 4.14 -5.41
C GLN A 75 -18.22 3.72 -6.23
N GLY A 76 -17.46 2.73 -5.76
CA GLY A 76 -16.27 2.20 -6.43
C GLY A 76 -14.98 2.99 -6.14
N LYS A 77 -15.02 4.02 -5.28
CA LYS A 77 -13.86 4.83 -4.93
C LYS A 77 -13.05 4.13 -3.83
N ARG A 78 -11.72 4.16 -3.99
CA ARG A 78 -10.81 3.57 -3.01
C ARG A 78 -10.65 4.47 -1.79
N ALA A 79 -10.57 3.85 -0.63
CA ALA A 79 -10.43 4.54 0.65
C ALA A 79 -8.98 4.93 0.96
N VAL A 80 -8.23 5.55 0.04
CA VAL A 80 -6.83 5.99 0.25
C VAL A 80 -6.73 7.37 0.92
N GLY A 81 -5.59 7.68 1.54
CA GLY A 81 -5.32 9.00 2.14
C GLY A 81 -5.83 9.19 3.57
N THR A 82 -6.43 8.17 4.19
CA THR A 82 -6.87 8.22 5.59
C THR A 82 -5.79 7.65 6.52
N THR A 83 -5.71 8.14 7.76
CA THR A 83 -4.80 7.60 8.77
C THR A 83 -5.36 6.37 9.51
N LEU A 84 -4.53 5.65 10.26
CA LEU A 84 -4.87 4.36 10.90
C LEU A 84 -5.02 4.42 12.45
N GLY A 85 -4.76 5.56 13.08
CA GLY A 85 -4.80 5.81 14.54
C GLY A 85 -5.59 4.86 15.44
#